data_AF-A0A852YX55-F1
#
_entry.id   AF-A0A852YX55-F1
#
_cell.length_a   1.000
_cell.length_b   1.000
_cell.length_c   1.000
_cell.angle_alpha   90.00
_cell.angle_beta   90.00
_cell.angle_gamma   90.00
#
_symmetry.space_group_name_H-M   'P 1'
#
loop_
_entity.id
_entity.type
_entity.pdbx_description
1 polymer ?
#
loop_
_entity_poly.entity_id
_entity_poly.type
_entity_poly.pdbx_seq_one_letter_code
_entity_poly.pdbx_strand_id
1 'polypeptide(L)'
;MRTRVPAAQVIAALASIGAATVHAAVAVDHWIVWWGYGLQFVLAAIAQLGWGITAALRDNRALVGSGVALQAVLVAAWAVTRTFGQPIGPAAGAAEPVGLPGTLTVLLEIVAVVGLLGTLAGTRGAPGSRGRYLGGVGAGGFAVIAATSVAVLTTLSGGHHGSGGHHETGGHHSTETGHHQDSENETSGHGTDGTAPPATSTDSPSTAPAPPAEHEDGHSHQHG
;
A
#
# COMPACT_ATOMS: atom_id res chain seq x y z
N MET A 1 5.81 24.09 41.31
CA MET A 1 6.09 22.64 41.20
C MET A 1 5.77 22.19 39.79
N ARG A 2 6.73 21.69 38.99
CA ARG A 2 6.41 21.08 37.68
C ARG A 2 5.76 19.72 37.95
N THR A 3 4.49 19.55 37.60
CA THR A 3 3.87 18.21 37.61
C THR A 3 4.63 17.36 36.59
N ARG A 4 5.07 16.18 37.02
CA ARG A 4 5.73 15.24 36.11
C ARG A 4 4.65 14.65 35.19
N VAL A 5 4.93 14.58 33.90
CA VAL A 5 4.05 13.91 32.93
C VAL A 5 3.91 12.43 33.35
N PRO A 6 2.68 11.87 33.40
CA PRO A 6 2.47 10.47 33.76
C PRO A 6 3.20 9.51 32.81
N ALA A 7 3.71 8.39 33.33
CA ALA A 7 4.40 7.39 32.50
C ALA A 7 3.52 6.86 31.36
N ALA A 8 2.23 6.65 31.61
CA ALA A 8 1.28 6.23 30.59
C ALA A 8 1.13 7.26 29.46
N GLN A 9 1.11 8.56 29.80
CA GLN A 9 1.10 9.64 28.81
C GLN A 9 2.41 9.69 28.02
N VAL A 10 3.56 9.45 28.66
CA VAL A 10 4.86 9.37 27.95
C VAL A 10 4.88 8.19 26.98
N ILE A 11 4.42 7.01 27.40
CA ILE A 11 4.34 5.83 26.54
C ILE A 11 3.38 6.08 25.37
N ALA A 12 2.22 6.71 25.62
CA ALA A 12 1.28 7.10 24.58
C ALA A 12 1.87 8.12 23.59
N ALA A 13 2.65 9.08 24.09
CA ALA A 13 3.38 10.03 23.26
C ALA A 13 4.40 9.34 22.36
N LEU A 14 5.18 8.40 22.91
CA LEU A 14 6.12 7.59 22.13
C LEU A 14 5.39 6.74 21.08
N ALA A 15 4.29 6.10 21.44
CA ALA A 15 3.49 5.31 20.51
C ALA A 15 2.93 6.17 19.36
N SER A 16 2.46 7.38 19.65
CA SER A 16 2.03 8.35 18.63
C SER A 16 3.17 8.76 17.70
N ILE A 17 4.38 9.00 18.22
CA ILE A 17 5.56 9.32 17.41
C ILE A 17 5.97 8.10 16.54
N GLY A 18 5.88 6.89 17.09
CA GLY A 18 6.09 5.64 16.35
C GLY A 18 5.12 5.52 15.19
N ALA A 19 3.81 5.67 15.44
CA ALA A 19 2.77 5.66 14.42
C ALA A 19 3.01 6.73 13.35
N ALA A 20 3.37 7.96 13.75
CA ALA A 20 3.70 9.04 12.83
C ALA A 20 4.83 8.65 11.85
N THR A 21 5.84 7.95 12.35
CA THR A 21 6.98 7.47 11.56
C THR A 21 6.53 6.45 10.51
N VAL A 22 5.64 5.53 10.90
CA VAL A 22 5.10 4.53 9.95
C VAL A 22 4.18 5.20 8.91
N HIS A 23 3.28 6.10 9.32
CA HIS A 23 2.43 6.86 8.39
C HIS A 23 3.28 7.63 7.37
N ALA A 24 4.36 8.28 7.81
CA ALA A 24 5.28 8.99 6.91
C ALA A 24 5.96 8.04 5.90
N ALA A 25 6.37 6.83 6.33
CA ALA A 25 6.95 5.83 5.43
C ALA A 25 5.93 5.33 4.40
N VAL A 26 4.71 5.00 4.84
CA VAL A 26 3.61 4.49 4.00
C VAL A 26 3.07 5.55 3.04
N ALA A 27 3.21 6.84 3.37
CA ALA A 27 2.74 7.95 2.56
C ALA A 27 3.34 7.94 1.15
N VAL A 28 4.60 7.51 0.99
CA VAL A 28 5.30 7.52 -0.31
C VAL A 28 4.59 6.60 -1.31
N ASP A 29 4.35 5.34 -0.92
CA ASP A 29 3.69 4.35 -1.77
C ASP A 29 2.28 4.81 -2.18
N HIS A 30 1.55 5.41 -1.22
CA HIS A 30 0.20 5.90 -1.46
C HIS A 30 0.17 7.16 -2.32
N TRP A 31 1.20 8.01 -2.24
CA TRP A 31 1.32 9.22 -3.06
C TRP A 31 1.48 8.88 -4.54
N ILE A 32 2.23 7.81 -4.85
CA ILE A 32 2.47 7.34 -6.22
C ILE A 32 1.16 6.83 -6.84
N VAL A 33 0.32 6.13 -6.07
CA VAL A 33 -0.99 5.67 -6.54
C VAL A 33 -1.93 6.85 -6.76
N TRP A 34 -2.08 7.70 -5.74
CA TRP A 34 -2.89 8.91 -5.83
C TRP A 34 -2.48 9.89 -4.73
N TRP A 35 -2.16 11.13 -5.10
CA TRP A 35 -1.66 12.15 -4.18
C TRP A 35 -2.56 12.36 -2.96
N GLY A 36 -3.88 12.20 -3.09
CA GLY A 36 -4.83 12.37 -1.98
C GLY A 36 -4.69 11.28 -0.91
N TYR A 37 -4.34 10.05 -1.28
CA TYR A 37 -4.04 9.01 -0.31
C TYR A 37 -2.77 9.35 0.46
N GLY A 38 -1.69 9.69 -0.25
CA GLY A 38 -0.43 10.10 0.37
C GLY A 38 -0.59 11.30 1.30
N LEU A 39 -1.39 12.30 0.89
CA LEU A 39 -1.65 13.49 1.70
C LEU A 39 -2.30 13.16 3.05
N GLN A 40 -3.26 12.24 3.08
CA GLN A 40 -3.90 11.79 4.33
C GLN A 40 -2.86 11.21 5.30
N PHE A 41 -1.95 10.37 4.81
CA PHE A 41 -0.86 9.81 5.63
C PHE A 41 0.11 10.89 6.13
N VAL A 42 0.46 11.86 5.29
CA VAL A 42 1.32 13.00 5.70
C VAL A 42 0.64 13.83 6.79
N LEU A 43 -0.65 14.15 6.64
CA LEU A 43 -1.40 14.90 7.64
C LEU A 43 -1.49 14.15 8.97
N ALA A 44 -1.75 12.83 8.92
CA ALA A 44 -1.74 11.97 10.10
C ALA A 44 -0.37 11.99 10.80
N ALA A 45 0.72 11.83 10.04
CA ALA A 45 2.08 11.85 10.56
C ALA A 45 2.42 13.17 11.26
N ILE A 46 2.11 14.32 10.63
CA ILE A 46 2.38 15.64 11.23
C ILE A 46 1.55 15.83 12.51
N ALA A 47 0.26 15.47 12.48
CA ALA A 47 -0.62 15.61 13.64
C ALA A 47 -0.13 14.74 14.81
N GLN A 48 0.20 13.48 14.56
CA GLN A 48 0.69 12.54 15.58
C GLN A 48 2.06 12.90 16.12
N LEU A 49 2.98 13.40 15.28
CA LEU A 49 4.29 13.85 15.71
C LEU A 49 4.17 15.10 16.59
N GLY A 50 3.43 16.11 16.11
CA GLY A 50 3.21 17.36 16.84
C GLY A 50 2.51 17.13 18.18
N TRP A 51 1.48 16.28 18.19
CA TRP A 51 0.79 15.89 19.42
C TRP A 51 1.72 15.12 20.36
N GLY A 52 2.44 14.10 19.86
CA GLY A 52 3.32 13.26 20.67
C GLY A 52 4.44 14.07 21.35
N ILE A 53 5.10 14.97 20.62
CA ILE A 53 6.11 15.87 21.18
C ILE A 53 5.49 16.75 22.28
N THR A 54 4.33 17.35 22.00
CA THR A 54 3.67 18.25 22.97
C THR A 54 3.22 17.48 24.22
N ALA A 55 2.69 16.27 24.06
CA ALA A 55 2.21 15.41 25.14
C ALA A 55 3.34 14.87 26.01
N ALA A 56 4.53 14.62 25.46
CA ALA A 56 5.71 14.24 26.24
C ALA A 56 6.21 15.39 27.16
N LEU A 57 5.90 16.64 26.80
CA LEU A 57 6.41 17.83 27.47
C LEU A 57 5.42 18.52 28.40
N ARG A 58 4.11 18.26 28.25
CA ARG A 58 3.05 19.00 28.95
C ARG A 58 2.02 18.07 29.60
N ASP A 59 1.83 18.22 30.91
CA ASP A 59 0.75 17.60 31.67
C ASP A 59 -0.50 18.49 31.63
N ASN A 60 -1.35 18.29 30.61
CA ASN A 60 -2.57 19.05 30.40
C ASN A 60 -3.73 18.11 30.03
N ARG A 61 -4.82 18.11 30.81
CA ARG A 61 -5.98 17.25 30.55
C ARG A 61 -6.63 17.48 29.19
N ALA A 62 -6.67 18.72 28.70
CA ALA A 62 -7.20 19.02 27.38
C ALA A 62 -6.32 18.42 26.27
N LEU A 63 -4.99 18.41 26.47
CA LEU A 63 -4.05 17.78 25.55
C LEU A 63 -4.17 16.24 25.57
N VAL A 64 -4.42 15.65 26.74
CA VAL A 64 -4.70 14.20 26.85
C VAL A 64 -6.00 13.86 26.11
N GLY A 65 -7.05 14.66 26.31
CA GLY A 65 -8.33 14.50 25.60
C GLY A 65 -8.21 14.63 24.08
N SER A 66 -7.46 15.62 23.58
CA SER A 66 -7.22 15.76 22.15
C SER A 66 -6.41 14.59 21.57
N GLY A 67 -5.53 13.99 22.36
CA GLY A 67 -4.80 12.78 21.99
C GLY A 67 -5.70 11.58 21.79
N VAL A 68 -6.64 11.36 22.72
CA VAL A 68 -7.64 10.29 22.58
C VAL A 68 -8.43 10.48 21.28
N ALA A 69 -8.89 11.70 21.01
CA ALA A 69 -9.65 12.01 19.80
C ALA A 69 -8.82 11.78 18.52
N LEU A 70 -7.58 12.29 18.48
CA LEU A 70 -6.68 12.13 17.33
C LEU A 70 -6.46 10.65 17.00
N GLN A 71 -6.07 9.85 17.99
CA GLN A 71 -5.78 8.43 17.77
C GLN A 71 -7.05 7.66 17.40
N ALA A 72 -8.19 7.95 18.04
CA ALA A 72 -9.46 7.30 17.71
C ALA A 72 -9.91 7.58 16.27
N VAL A 73 -9.74 8.82 15.78
CA VAL A 73 -10.07 9.18 14.39
C VAL A 73 -9.21 8.39 13.40
N LEU A 74 -7.91 8.21 13.68
CA LEU A 74 -7.00 7.47 12.80
C LEU A 74 -7.31 5.96 12.78
N VAL A 75 -7.58 5.37 13.95
CA VAL A 75 -8.04 3.98 14.06
C VAL A 75 -9.36 3.78 13.31
N ALA A 76 -10.31 4.71 13.45
CA ALA A 76 -11.58 4.65 12.74
C ALA A 76 -11.39 4.78 11.23
N ALA A 77 -10.54 5.71 10.76
CA ALA A 77 -10.21 5.84 9.35
C ALA A 77 -9.62 4.55 8.79
N TRP A 78 -8.67 3.91 9.49
CA TRP A 78 -8.14 2.61 9.10
C TRP A 78 -9.25 1.55 9.03
N ALA A 79 -10.10 1.44 10.05
CA ALA A 79 -11.18 0.45 10.05
C ALA A 79 -12.16 0.65 8.88
N VAL A 80 -12.51 1.91 8.55
CA VAL A 80 -13.36 2.24 7.41
C VAL A 80 -12.73 1.78 6.10
N THR A 81 -11.45 2.08 5.88
CA THR A 81 -10.77 1.68 4.64
C THR A 81 -10.69 0.15 4.46
N ARG A 82 -10.75 -0.62 5.55
CA ARG A 82 -10.67 -2.09 5.53
C ARG A 82 -12.05 -2.75 5.39
N THR A 83 -13.12 -2.02 5.64
CA THR A 83 -14.50 -2.54 5.64
C THR A 83 -15.31 -2.01 4.47
N PHE A 84 -15.19 -0.72 4.17
CA PHE A 84 -15.93 -0.02 3.12
C PHE A 84 -15.03 0.47 1.99
N GLY A 85 -13.71 0.30 2.10
CA GLY A 85 -12.75 0.86 1.16
C GLY A 85 -12.48 2.34 1.38
N GLN A 86 -11.67 2.92 0.50
CA GLN A 86 -11.41 4.36 0.53
C GLN A 86 -12.70 5.13 0.20
N PRO A 87 -13.01 6.23 0.89
CA PRO A 87 -14.22 7.00 0.62
C PRO A 87 -14.12 7.82 -0.68
N ILE A 88 -12.89 8.18 -1.08
CA ILE A 88 -12.60 9.07 -2.20
C ILE A 88 -11.33 8.54 -2.88
N GLY A 89 -11.26 8.62 -4.21
CA GLY A 89 -10.05 8.31 -4.98
C GLY A 89 -10.25 7.16 -5.97
N PRO A 90 -9.20 6.77 -6.72
CA PRO A 90 -9.30 5.80 -7.81
C PRO A 90 -9.75 4.39 -7.38
N ALA A 91 -9.62 4.07 -6.09
CA ALA A 91 -9.99 2.79 -5.49
C ALA A 91 -11.18 2.92 -4.53
N ALA A 92 -12.04 3.93 -4.72
CA ALA A 92 -13.15 4.18 -3.81
C ALA A 92 -14.12 3.00 -3.75
N GLY A 93 -14.56 2.65 -2.54
CA GLY A 93 -15.46 1.52 -2.30
C GLY A 93 -14.80 0.13 -2.34
N ALA A 94 -13.53 0.01 -2.73
CA ALA A 94 -12.79 -1.24 -2.68
C ALA A 94 -12.08 -1.39 -1.35
N ALA A 95 -12.47 -2.41 -0.56
CA ALA A 95 -11.85 -2.70 0.74
C ALA A 95 -10.35 -2.96 0.59
N GLU A 96 -9.53 -2.25 1.36
CA GLU A 96 -8.09 -2.45 1.33
C GLU A 96 -7.66 -3.68 2.13
N PRO A 97 -6.67 -4.44 1.65
CA PRO A 97 -6.13 -5.56 2.39
C PRO A 97 -5.49 -5.11 3.71
N VAL A 98 -5.51 -6.03 4.67
CA VAL A 98 -4.84 -5.86 5.96
C VAL A 98 -3.35 -6.15 5.78
N GLY A 99 -2.55 -5.09 5.77
CA GLY A 99 -1.09 -5.17 5.73
C GLY A 99 -0.46 -5.07 7.12
N LEU A 100 0.75 -5.60 7.27
CA LEU A 100 1.51 -5.53 8.52
C LEU A 100 1.79 -4.07 8.96
N PRO A 101 2.24 -3.15 8.09
CA PRO A 101 2.52 -1.77 8.52
C PRO A 101 1.28 -1.08 9.10
N GLY A 102 0.14 -1.18 8.41
CA GLY A 102 -1.12 -0.61 8.88
C GLY A 102 -1.59 -1.21 10.20
N THR A 103 -1.46 -2.53 10.36
CA THR A 103 -1.81 -3.23 11.62
C THR A 103 -0.96 -2.74 12.79
N LEU A 104 0.37 -2.66 12.62
CA LEU A 104 1.27 -2.18 13.67
C LEU A 104 1.01 -0.71 14.02
N THR A 105 0.71 0.13 13.04
CA THR A 105 0.30 1.53 13.26
C THR A 105 -0.95 1.61 14.13
N VAL A 106 -2.00 0.87 13.79
CA VAL A 106 -3.25 0.85 14.59
C VAL A 106 -3.03 0.31 15.99
N LEU A 107 -2.16 -0.69 16.17
CA LEU A 107 -1.81 -1.18 17.49
C LEU A 107 -1.13 -0.10 18.35
N LEU A 108 -0.20 0.68 17.78
CA LEU A 108 0.40 1.82 18.47
C LEU A 108 -0.64 2.89 18.84
N GLU A 109 -1.59 3.17 17.94
CA GLU A 109 -2.69 4.11 18.19
C GLU A 109 -3.60 3.63 19.32
N ILE A 110 -3.96 2.34 19.36
CA ILE A 110 -4.76 1.73 20.43
C ILE A 110 -4.01 1.80 21.77
N VAL A 111 -2.72 1.47 21.79
CA VAL A 111 -1.88 1.60 22.99
C VAL A 111 -1.90 3.05 23.52
N ALA A 112 -1.80 4.03 22.62
CA ALA A 112 -1.90 5.44 22.99
C ALA A 112 -3.29 5.77 23.57
N VAL A 113 -4.39 5.36 22.93
CA VAL A 113 -5.75 5.58 23.44
C VAL A 113 -5.93 5.00 24.83
N VAL A 114 -5.55 3.73 25.04
CA VAL A 114 -5.69 3.06 26.34
C VAL A 114 -4.86 3.76 27.42
N GLY A 115 -3.61 4.13 27.11
CA GLY A 115 -2.74 4.86 28.04
C GLY A 115 -3.30 6.23 28.43
N LEU A 116 -3.89 6.95 27.48
CA LEU A 116 -4.49 8.26 27.72
C LEU A 116 -5.81 8.17 28.50
N LEU A 117 -6.67 7.20 28.18
CA LEU A 117 -7.89 6.94 28.95
C LEU A 117 -7.55 6.55 30.40
N GLY A 118 -6.54 5.70 30.60
CA GLY A 118 -6.02 5.39 31.94
C GLY A 118 -5.49 6.63 32.67
N THR A 119 -4.85 7.55 31.94
CA THR A 119 -4.39 8.84 32.49
C THR A 119 -5.56 9.75 32.90
N LEU A 120 -6.66 9.76 32.14
CA LEU A 120 -7.86 10.54 32.47
C LEU A 120 -8.67 9.95 33.62
N ALA A 121 -8.73 8.61 33.71
CA ALA A 121 -9.48 7.86 34.72
C ALA A 121 -8.75 7.78 36.06
N GLY A 122 -7.42 7.86 36.07
CA GLY A 122 -6.63 7.82 37.30
C GLY A 122 -6.87 9.04 38.19
N THR A 123 -7.41 8.83 39.41
CA THR A 123 -7.16 9.75 40.53
C THR A 123 -5.64 9.79 40.73
N ARG A 124 -5.02 10.97 40.78
CA ARG A 124 -3.56 11.15 40.96
C ARG A 124 -3.06 10.34 42.16
N GLY A 125 -2.68 9.08 41.94
CA GLY A 125 -2.26 8.15 42.98
C GLY A 125 -0.91 8.59 43.54
N ALA A 126 -0.61 8.14 44.77
CA ALA A 126 0.63 8.45 45.47
C ALA A 126 1.85 8.30 44.54
N PRO A 127 2.84 9.22 44.60
CA PRO A 127 3.96 9.22 43.68
C PRO A 127 4.68 7.87 43.71
N GLY A 128 4.60 7.13 42.60
CA GLY A 128 5.35 5.90 42.41
C GLY A 128 6.85 6.17 42.49
N SER A 129 7.63 5.17 42.92
CA SER A 129 9.09 5.32 43.01
C SER A 129 9.69 5.67 41.64
N ARG A 130 10.75 6.49 41.63
CA ARG A 130 11.49 6.86 40.41
C ARG A 130 11.90 5.64 39.59
N GLY A 131 12.24 4.53 40.25
CA GLY A 131 12.59 3.26 39.59
C GLY A 131 11.44 2.65 38.80
N ARG A 132 10.22 2.62 39.34
CA ARG A 132 9.03 2.10 38.62
C ARG A 132 8.67 2.96 37.42
N TYR A 133 8.76 4.29 37.58
CA TYR A 133 8.55 5.22 36.47
C TYR A 133 9.55 4.98 35.34
N LEU A 134 10.86 4.96 35.65
CA LEU A 134 11.91 4.78 34.65
C LEU A 134 11.85 3.39 34.01
N GLY A 135 11.58 2.35 34.80
CA GLY A 135 11.41 0.98 34.28
C GLY A 135 10.21 0.87 33.34
N GLY A 136 9.06 1.43 33.71
CA GLY A 136 7.86 1.43 32.87
C GLY A 136 8.04 2.20 31.57
N VAL A 137 8.59 3.41 31.62
CA VAL A 137 8.90 4.22 30.43
C VAL A 137 9.95 3.54 29.55
N GLY A 138 10.99 2.96 30.15
CA GLY A 138 12.05 2.25 29.42
C GLY A 138 11.52 1.03 28.68
N ALA A 139 10.78 0.16 29.37
CA ALA A 139 10.19 -1.04 28.76
C ALA A 139 9.15 -0.69 27.69
N GLY A 140 8.25 0.27 27.98
CA GLY A 140 7.25 0.73 27.01
C GLY A 140 7.89 1.41 25.80
N GLY A 141 8.89 2.25 26.00
CA GLY A 141 9.64 2.89 24.92
C GLY A 141 10.36 1.89 24.03
N PHE A 142 11.01 0.87 24.63
CA PHE A 142 11.64 -0.21 23.86
C PHE A 142 10.62 -0.96 22.99
N ALA A 143 9.47 -1.32 23.55
CA ALA A 143 8.41 -2.02 22.80
C ALA A 143 7.90 -1.19 21.62
N VAL A 144 7.69 0.12 21.82
CA VAL A 144 7.27 1.05 20.75
C VAL A 144 8.33 1.15 19.66
N ILE A 145 9.60 1.30 20.03
CA ILE A 145 10.71 1.36 19.07
C ILE A 145 10.76 0.08 18.24
N ALA A 146 10.74 -1.08 18.89
CA ALA A 146 10.78 -2.37 18.20
C ALA A 146 9.62 -2.54 17.20
N ALA A 147 8.38 -2.24 17.64
CA ALA A 147 7.21 -2.31 16.76
C ALA A 147 7.31 -1.34 15.56
N THR A 148 7.75 -0.10 15.81
CA THR A 148 7.94 0.90 14.77
C THR A 148 9.01 0.48 13.77
N SER A 149 10.15 -0.04 14.24
CA SER A 149 11.23 -0.53 13.38
C SER A 149 10.77 -1.67 12.48
N VAL A 150 10.00 -2.63 13.01
CA VAL A 150 9.43 -3.73 12.20
C VAL A 150 8.48 -3.19 11.13
N ALA A 151 7.60 -2.25 11.48
CA ALA A 151 6.64 -1.67 10.54
C ALA A 151 7.33 -0.88 9.42
N VAL A 152 8.30 -0.04 9.76
CA VAL A 152 9.08 0.74 8.78
C VAL A 152 9.90 -0.19 7.89
N LEU A 153 10.62 -1.16 8.47
CA LEU A 153 11.40 -2.12 7.69
C LEU A 153 10.53 -2.88 6.69
N THR A 154 9.34 -3.31 7.12
CA THR A 154 8.40 -4.02 6.24
C THR A 154 7.91 -3.14 5.09
N THR A 155 7.65 -1.85 5.36
CA THR A 155 7.24 -0.87 4.35
C THR A 155 8.37 -0.67 3.33
N LEU A 156 9.59 -0.42 3.80
CA LEU A 156 10.75 -0.17 2.94
C LEU A 156 11.20 -1.40 2.15
N SER A 157 10.95 -2.61 2.66
CA SER A 157 11.30 -3.86 1.97
C SER A 157 10.30 -4.25 0.86
N GLY A 158 9.32 -3.39 0.54
CA GLY A 158 8.30 -3.69 -0.46
C GLY A 158 7.26 -4.72 -0.01
N GLY A 159 7.14 -4.98 1.30
CA GLY A 159 6.04 -5.72 1.92
C GLY A 159 5.47 -6.90 1.13
N HIS A 160 6.32 -7.85 0.72
CA HIS A 160 6.01 -9.18 0.18
C HIS A 160 4.73 -9.33 -0.66
N HIS A 161 4.93 -9.49 -1.97
CA HIS A 161 4.05 -10.25 -2.86
C HIS A 161 3.41 -11.42 -2.10
N GLY A 162 2.07 -11.44 -2.08
CA GLY A 162 1.34 -12.56 -1.52
C GLY A 162 1.86 -13.87 -2.08
N SER A 163 2.22 -14.79 -1.18
CA SER A 163 2.38 -16.21 -1.44
C SER A 163 1.01 -16.77 -1.87
N GLY A 164 0.59 -16.45 -3.09
CA GLY A 164 -0.42 -17.17 -3.83
C GLY A 164 0.31 -18.28 -4.58
N GLY A 165 0.04 -19.53 -4.22
CA GLY A 165 0.70 -20.68 -4.80
C GLY A 165 0.64 -20.67 -6.33
N HIS A 166 1.81 -20.55 -6.96
CA HIS A 166 1.95 -21.00 -8.33
C HIS A 166 1.92 -22.52 -8.33
N HIS A 167 0.76 -23.06 -8.69
CA HIS A 167 0.64 -24.41 -9.23
C HIS A 167 1.64 -24.53 -10.39
N GLU A 168 2.76 -25.23 -10.17
CA GLU A 168 3.50 -25.86 -11.25
C GLU A 168 2.67 -27.04 -11.76
N THR A 169 1.83 -26.78 -12.75
CA THR A 169 1.32 -27.80 -13.66
C THR A 169 1.66 -27.39 -15.08
N GLY A 170 2.93 -27.50 -15.45
CA GLY A 170 3.43 -27.37 -16.81
C GLY A 170 4.24 -28.62 -17.13
N GLY A 171 3.61 -29.55 -17.85
CA GLY A 171 4.13 -30.89 -18.11
C GLY A 171 5.45 -30.91 -18.88
N HIS A 172 6.24 -31.91 -18.51
CA HIS A 172 7.33 -32.48 -19.29
C HIS A 172 6.86 -32.90 -20.69
N HIS A 173 7.60 -32.56 -21.74
CA HIS A 173 8.20 -33.51 -22.70
C HIS A 173 8.88 -32.76 -23.85
N SER A 174 10.18 -32.52 -23.73
CA SER A 174 11.06 -32.22 -24.85
C SER A 174 11.95 -33.45 -25.06
N THR A 175 11.67 -34.23 -26.10
CA THR A 175 12.65 -35.16 -26.66
C THR A 175 12.96 -34.75 -28.09
N GLU A 176 14.26 -34.69 -28.32
CA GLU A 176 14.98 -34.20 -29.49
C GLU A 176 15.23 -35.34 -30.50
N THR A 177 15.69 -34.95 -31.69
CA THR A 177 16.50 -35.68 -32.69
C THR A 177 15.81 -36.44 -33.83
N GLY A 178 16.22 -36.13 -35.09
CA GLY A 178 16.01 -37.01 -36.25
C GLY A 178 16.04 -36.39 -37.67
N HIS A 179 17.23 -36.03 -38.16
CA HIS A 179 17.74 -35.86 -39.54
C HIS A 179 16.91 -36.11 -40.84
N HIS A 180 17.20 -35.22 -41.84
CA HIS A 180 17.36 -35.34 -43.32
C HIS A 180 16.55 -36.34 -44.17
N GLN A 181 15.96 -35.88 -45.30
CA GLN A 181 16.50 -36.06 -46.67
C GLN A 181 15.52 -35.60 -47.78
N ASP A 182 16.13 -35.15 -48.88
CA ASP A 182 15.55 -34.68 -50.13
C ASP A 182 15.06 -35.81 -51.07
N SER A 183 14.01 -35.47 -51.84
CA SER A 183 13.73 -35.77 -53.27
C SER A 183 13.71 -37.22 -53.82
N GLU A 184 12.57 -37.55 -54.47
CA GLU A 184 12.41 -37.98 -55.88
C GLU A 184 11.43 -39.15 -56.16
N ASN A 185 10.54 -38.88 -57.13
CA ASN A 185 10.02 -39.74 -58.21
C ASN A 185 8.87 -40.78 -58.02
N GLU A 186 7.71 -40.39 -58.58
CA GLU A 186 6.91 -41.06 -59.63
C GLU A 186 6.03 -42.32 -59.42
N THR A 187 4.72 -42.07 -59.62
CA THR A 187 3.77 -42.72 -60.56
C THR A 187 2.81 -43.83 -60.12
N SER A 188 1.58 -43.67 -60.65
CA SER A 188 0.47 -44.62 -60.83
C SER A 188 -0.47 -44.78 -59.63
N GLY A 189 -1.80 -44.60 -59.71
CA GLY A 189 -2.72 -44.30 -60.81
C GLY A 189 -4.15 -44.70 -60.41
N HIS A 190 -5.14 -43.98 -60.96
CA HIS A 190 -6.52 -44.40 -61.24
C HIS A 190 -7.60 -44.41 -60.13
N GLY A 191 -8.73 -43.73 -60.41
CA GLY A 191 -10.03 -43.96 -59.76
C GLY A 191 -10.90 -42.70 -59.65
N THR A 192 -11.91 -42.59 -60.51
CA THR A 192 -12.82 -41.46 -60.74
C THR A 192 -13.94 -41.36 -59.69
N ASP A 193 -14.41 -40.13 -59.39
CA ASP A 193 -15.80 -39.66 -59.57
C ASP A 193 -16.16 -38.50 -58.63
N GLY A 194 -16.72 -37.45 -59.24
CA GLY A 194 -17.95 -36.85 -58.74
C GLY A 194 -17.86 -35.66 -57.78
N THR A 195 -18.17 -34.49 -58.35
CA THR A 195 -18.98 -33.40 -57.77
C THR A 195 -18.23 -32.15 -57.29
N ALA A 196 -18.45 -31.08 -58.06
CA ALA A 196 -17.97 -29.71 -57.85
C ALA A 196 -18.68 -28.99 -56.68
N PRO A 197 -18.02 -28.02 -56.03
CA PRO A 197 -18.68 -27.04 -55.16
C PRO A 197 -19.14 -25.80 -55.95
N PRO A 198 -20.26 -25.15 -55.59
CA PRO A 198 -20.67 -23.91 -56.22
C PRO A 198 -19.90 -22.71 -55.65
N ALA A 199 -19.49 -21.83 -56.56
CA ALA A 199 -19.12 -20.46 -56.27
C ALA A 199 -20.37 -19.56 -56.31
N THR A 200 -20.58 -18.73 -55.28
CA THR A 200 -21.36 -17.49 -55.34
C THR A 200 -20.94 -16.59 -54.17
N SER A 201 -20.25 -15.48 -54.43
CA SER A 201 -20.83 -14.13 -54.61
C SER A 201 -21.21 -13.48 -53.28
N THR A 202 -20.28 -12.73 -52.67
CA THR A 202 -20.62 -11.72 -51.66
C THR A 202 -20.69 -10.37 -52.36
N ASP A 203 -21.91 -9.88 -52.51
CA ASP A 203 -22.25 -8.59 -53.07
C ASP A 203 -22.63 -7.65 -51.91
N SER A 204 -21.95 -6.52 -51.76
CA SER A 204 -22.49 -5.31 -51.13
C SER A 204 -21.52 -4.12 -51.31
N PRO A 205 -21.97 -3.02 -51.92
CA PRO A 205 -21.18 -1.80 -52.12
C PRO A 205 -21.45 -0.78 -51.01
N SER A 206 -20.43 0.00 -50.62
CA SER A 206 -20.67 1.37 -50.14
C SER A 206 -19.47 2.27 -50.37
N THR A 207 -19.71 3.17 -51.31
CA THR A 207 -18.98 4.33 -51.83
C THR A 207 -18.51 5.33 -50.76
N ALA A 208 -17.28 5.85 -50.87
CA ALA A 208 -17.03 7.28 -51.14
C ALA A 208 -15.52 7.59 -51.39
N PRO A 209 -15.20 8.59 -52.23
CA PRO A 209 -13.91 8.71 -52.90
C PRO A 209 -13.00 9.82 -52.33
N ALA A 210 -11.69 9.61 -52.47
CA ALA A 210 -10.66 10.65 -52.37
C ALA A 210 -10.43 11.31 -53.74
N PRO A 211 -9.94 12.56 -53.75
CA PRO A 211 -9.05 13.02 -54.82
C PRO A 211 -7.76 13.72 -54.29
N PRO A 212 -6.76 13.97 -55.17
CA PRO A 212 -5.36 13.66 -54.87
C PRO A 212 -4.35 14.84 -54.98
N ALA A 213 -3.08 14.49 -54.69
CA ALA A 213 -1.79 15.13 -55.04
C ALA A 213 -1.48 16.46 -54.31
N GLU A 214 -0.26 16.77 -53.88
CA GLU A 214 1.01 16.74 -54.62
C GLU A 214 2.24 16.53 -53.71
N HIS A 215 3.31 16.05 -54.34
CA HIS A 215 4.68 15.92 -53.84
C HIS A 215 5.33 17.28 -53.55
N GLU A 216 6.24 17.35 -52.58
CA GLU A 216 7.56 17.95 -52.80
C GLU A 216 8.56 17.60 -51.67
N ASP A 217 9.76 17.22 -52.12
CA ASP A 217 10.94 16.87 -51.33
C ASP A 217 11.58 18.10 -50.66
N GLY A 218 12.22 17.90 -49.51
CA GLY A 218 12.94 18.99 -48.84
C GLY A 218 13.85 18.55 -47.70
N HIS A 219 15.00 17.97 -48.07
CA HIS A 219 16.14 17.77 -47.16
C HIS A 219 16.70 19.11 -46.66
N SER A 220 17.06 19.21 -45.37
CA SER A 220 18.30 19.86 -44.94
C SER A 220 18.62 19.63 -43.46
N HIS A 221 19.79 19.04 -43.24
CA HIS A 221 20.55 19.12 -42.00
C HIS A 221 21.26 20.48 -41.93
N GLN A 222 21.31 21.15 -40.77
CA GLN A 222 22.60 21.66 -40.29
C GLN A 222 22.60 22.09 -38.82
N HIS A 223 23.78 21.85 -38.24
CA HIS A 223 24.25 22.21 -36.92
C HIS A 223 24.54 23.71 -36.80
N GLY A 224 24.35 24.23 -35.60
CA GLY A 224 24.87 25.49 -35.08
C GLY A 224 24.84 25.44 -33.57
#